data_AF-A0A356UCF7-F1
#
_entry.id   AF-A0A356UCF7-F1
#
_cell.length_a   1.000
_cell.length_b   1.000
_cell.length_c   1.000
_cell.angle_alpha   90.00
_cell.angle_beta   90.00
_cell.angle_gamma   90.00
#
_symmetry.space_group_name_H-M   'P 1'
#
loop_
_entity.id
_entity.type
_entity.pdbx_description
1 polymer ?
#
loop_
_entity_poly.entity_id
_entity_poly.type
_entity_poly.pdbx_seq_one_letter_code
_entity_poly.pdbx_strand_id
1 'polypeptide(L)'
;LFTNMLNLLDLRPGRAIKGYLFFLLLIILMAVGRVNWVLITPLLGIILVYFPVDLKARAMMGDAGSNVLGLTLGYYSIIFLSLPYRIAVLIFLIAMHIYTEKFSLTWTIERVPLLRLIDHAGRSRENG
;
A
#
# COMPACT_ATOMS: atom_id res chain seq x y z
N LEU A 1 7.12 -3.60 9.75
CA LEU A 1 6.24 -4.53 9.02
C LEU A 1 5.55 -3.89 7.82
N PHE A 2 5.12 -2.62 7.87
CA PHE A 2 4.57 -1.97 6.66
C PHE A 2 5.56 -1.91 5.50
N THR A 3 6.84 -1.64 5.74
CA THR A 3 7.92 -1.70 4.73
C THR A 3 7.89 -3.02 3.95
N ASN A 4 7.97 -4.13 4.67
CA ASN A 4 7.94 -5.47 4.10
C ASN A 4 6.61 -5.77 3.39
N MET A 5 5.48 -5.36 3.97
CA MET A 5 4.16 -5.51 3.35
C MET A 5 4.07 -4.78 2.01
N LEU A 6 4.54 -3.53 1.94
CA LEU A 6 4.53 -2.75 0.70
C LEU A 6 5.51 -3.34 -0.31
N ASN A 7 6.63 -3.90 0.15
CA ASN A 7 7.56 -4.61 -0.72
C ASN A 7 6.95 -5.89 -1.32
N LEU A 8 6.20 -6.66 -0.53
CA LEU A 8 5.45 -7.85 -1.00
C LEU A 8 4.39 -7.49 -2.06
N LEU A 9 3.89 -6.25 -2.05
CA LEU A 9 2.97 -5.76 -3.07
C LEU A 9 3.70 -5.29 -4.33
N ASP A 10 4.96 -4.89 -4.26
CA ASP A 10 5.73 -4.31 -5.38
C ASP A 10 6.23 -5.34 -6.42
N LEU A 11 5.40 -6.33 -6.72
CA LEU A 11 5.70 -7.38 -7.72
C LEU A 11 5.18 -7.05 -9.11
N ARG A 12 4.31 -6.04 -9.24
CA ARG A 12 3.76 -5.58 -10.51
C ARG A 12 3.53 -4.08 -10.48
N PRO A 13 3.66 -3.38 -11.63
CA PRO A 13 3.48 -1.94 -11.69
C PRO A 13 2.12 -1.50 -11.12
N GLY A 14 2.09 -0.45 -10.31
CA GLY A 14 0.88 0.09 -9.68
C GLY A 14 0.48 -0.53 -8.35
N ARG A 15 0.97 -1.73 -7.97
CA ARG A 15 0.49 -2.42 -6.76
C ARG A 15 0.94 -1.77 -5.46
N ALA A 16 2.21 -1.41 -5.35
CA ALA A 16 2.74 -0.76 -4.16
C ALA A 16 2.00 0.55 -3.87
N ILE A 17 1.76 1.37 -4.90
CA ILE A 17 1.03 2.63 -4.77
C ILE A 17 -0.45 2.41 -4.41
N LYS A 18 -1.15 1.46 -5.06
CA LYS A 18 -2.54 1.13 -4.70
C LYS A 18 -2.65 0.64 -3.25
N GLY A 19 -1.74 -0.23 -2.84
CA GLY A 19 -1.65 -0.71 -1.46
C GLY A 19 -1.41 0.45 -0.49
N TYR A 20 -0.49 1.34 -0.82
CA TYR A 20 -0.22 2.53 0.00
C TYR A 20 -1.46 3.41 0.14
N LEU A 21 -2.13 3.76 -0.96
CA LEU A 21 -3.33 4.59 -0.94
C LEU A 21 -4.46 3.95 -0.14
N PHE A 22 -4.63 2.62 -0.28
CA PHE A 22 -5.61 1.85 0.50
C PHE A 22 -5.33 1.91 2.00
N PHE A 23 -4.11 1.61 2.43
CA PHE A 23 -3.75 1.66 3.85
C PHE A 23 -3.77 3.08 4.41
N LEU A 24 -3.35 4.07 3.63
CA LEU A 24 -3.42 5.48 4.01
C LEU A 24 -4.86 5.89 4.25
N LEU A 25 -5.80 5.52 3.36
CA LEU A 25 -7.22 5.79 3.54
C LEU A 25 -7.76 5.13 4.82
N LEU A 26 -7.42 3.87 5.09
CA LEU A 26 -7.81 3.19 6.33
C LEU A 26 -7.29 3.91 7.57
N ILE A 27 -6.03 4.34 7.57
CA ILE A 27 -5.45 5.10 8.69
C ILE A 27 -6.21 6.42 8.90
N ILE A 28 -6.50 7.15 7.82
CA ILE A 28 -7.25 8.42 7.89
C ILE A 28 -8.65 8.19 8.49
N LEU A 29 -9.36 7.14 8.05
CA LEU A 29 -10.69 6.81 8.58
C LEU A 29 -10.63 6.41 10.07
N MET A 30 -9.63 5.60 10.47
CA MET A 30 -9.45 5.17 11.86
C MET A 30 -8.92 6.26 12.79
N ALA A 31 -8.30 7.31 12.25
CA ALA A 31 -7.81 8.44 13.04
C ALA A 31 -8.92 9.36 13.55
N VAL A 32 -10.17 9.22 13.06
CA VAL A 32 -11.36 9.97 13.51
C VAL A 32 -11.07 11.48 13.62
N GLY A 33 -10.53 12.06 12.54
CA GLY A 33 -10.24 13.50 12.44
C GLY A 33 -8.90 13.95 13.05
N ARG A 34 -8.13 13.06 13.70
CA ARG A 34 -6.80 13.38 14.27
C ARG A 34 -5.68 13.28 13.23
N VAL A 35 -5.92 13.81 12.04
CA VAL A 35 -4.98 13.72 10.91
C VAL A 35 -4.30 15.06 10.71
N ASN A 36 -2.96 15.05 10.70
CA ASN A 36 -2.19 16.21 10.29
C ASN A 36 -1.91 16.14 8.78
N TRP A 37 -2.70 16.91 8.01
CA TRP A 37 -2.61 16.93 6.55
C TRP A 37 -1.26 17.43 6.03
N VAL A 38 -0.57 18.31 6.76
CA VAL A 38 0.76 18.83 6.36
C VAL A 38 1.79 17.71 6.23
N LEU A 39 1.65 16.64 7.02
CA LEU A 39 2.54 15.48 6.96
C LEU A 39 2.25 14.56 5.78
N ILE A 40 0.98 14.48 5.34
CA ILE A 40 0.55 13.54 4.30
C ILE A 40 0.69 14.16 2.91
N THR A 41 0.29 15.42 2.74
CA THR A 41 0.10 16.04 1.43
C THR A 41 1.36 16.09 0.55
N PRO A 42 2.59 16.32 1.04
CA PRO A 42 3.76 16.39 0.17
C PRO A 42 4.04 15.05 -0.52
N LEU A 43 4.08 13.98 0.26
CA LEU A 43 4.32 12.63 -0.27
C LEU A 43 3.13 12.17 -1.13
N LEU A 44 1.90 12.45 -0.71
CA LEU A 44 0.71 12.12 -1.50
C LEU A 44 0.73 12.81 -2.86
N GLY A 45 1.14 14.09 -2.94
CA GLY A 45 1.27 14.82 -4.19
C GLY A 45 2.27 14.16 -5.15
N ILE A 46 3.46 13.79 -4.65
CA ILE A 46 4.49 13.09 -5.43
C ILE A 46 3.96 11.75 -5.94
N ILE A 47 3.30 10.98 -5.06
CA ILE A 47 2.75 9.66 -5.42
C ILE A 47 1.68 9.80 -6.50
N LEU A 48 0.77 10.77 -6.40
CA LEU A 48 -0.29 10.96 -7.40
C LEU A 48 0.28 11.35 -8.78
N VAL A 49 1.36 12.15 -8.82
CA VAL A 49 2.06 12.48 -10.08
C VAL A 49 2.80 11.27 -10.64
N TYR A 50 3.44 10.47 -9.78
CA TYR A 50 4.21 9.29 -10.19
C TYR A 50 3.31 8.11 -10.59
N PHE A 51 2.12 7.99 -10.00
CA PHE A 51 1.21 6.86 -10.19
C PHE A 51 0.89 6.52 -11.66
N PRO A 52 0.58 7.45 -12.57
CA PRO A 52 0.36 7.12 -13.97
C PRO A 52 1.62 6.62 -14.70
N VAL A 53 2.82 6.99 -14.25
CA VAL A 53 4.08 6.46 -14.81
C VAL A 53 4.26 5.00 -14.39
N ASP A 54 4.02 4.71 -13.12
CA ASP A 54 4.05 3.37 -12.54
C ASP A 54 2.97 2.45 -13.15
N LEU A 55 1.73 2.93 -13.28
CA LEU A 55 0.63 2.17 -13.92
C LEU A 55 0.90 1.78 -15.38
N LYS A 56 1.66 2.60 -16.11
CA LYS A 56 2.06 2.35 -17.50
C LYS A 56 3.32 1.50 -17.61
N ALA A 57 3.80 0.94 -16.51
CA ALA A 57 5.02 0.12 -16.45
C ALA A 57 6.28 0.83 -17.00
N ARG A 58 6.31 2.16 -17.00
CA ARG A 58 7.47 2.94 -17.45
C ARG A 58 8.53 3.09 -16.37
N ALA A 59 8.12 2.95 -15.13
CA ALA A 59 8.96 2.83 -13.96
C ALA A 59 8.25 1.89 -12.96
N MET A 60 8.99 1.37 -12.00
CA MET A 60 8.45 0.63 -10.85
C MET A 60 8.97 1.28 -9.57
N MET A 61 8.22 1.16 -8.48
CA MET A 61 8.58 1.79 -7.21
C MET A 61 9.91 1.24 -6.66
N GLY A 62 10.13 -0.06 -6.84
CA GLY A 62 11.31 -0.79 -6.38
C GLY A 62 11.41 -0.84 -4.86
N ASP A 63 12.43 -1.55 -4.36
CA ASP A 63 12.68 -1.66 -2.93
C ASP A 63 12.83 -0.29 -2.24
N ALA A 64 13.47 0.68 -2.90
CA ALA A 64 13.66 2.00 -2.32
C ALA A 64 12.31 2.72 -2.11
N GLY A 65 11.47 2.77 -3.16
CA GLY A 65 10.20 3.45 -3.08
C GLY A 65 9.19 2.71 -2.20
N SER A 66 9.08 1.38 -2.32
CA SER A 66 8.17 0.56 -1.51
C SER A 66 8.48 0.67 -0.01
N ASN A 67 9.76 0.73 0.37
CA ASN A 67 10.17 0.91 1.76
C ASN A 67 9.86 2.32 2.28
N VAL A 68 10.03 3.37 1.47
CA VAL A 68 9.61 4.74 1.85
C VAL A 68 8.10 4.81 2.08
N LEU A 69 7.31 4.21 1.19
CA LEU A 69 5.85 4.11 1.35
C LEU A 69 5.46 3.36 2.64
N GLY A 70 6.11 2.23 2.90
CA GLY A 70 5.83 1.45 4.10
C GLY A 70 6.30 2.15 5.39
N LEU A 71 7.43 2.84 5.37
CA LEU A 71 7.93 3.62 6.50
C LEU A 71 6.95 4.72 6.87
N THR A 72 6.46 5.47 5.89
CA THR A 72 5.51 6.57 6.11
C THR A 72 4.17 6.06 6.65
N LEU A 73 3.63 4.94 6.17
CA LEU A 73 2.43 4.32 6.77
C LEU A 73 2.64 3.86 8.22
N GLY A 74 3.79 3.28 8.51
CA GLY A 74 4.18 2.91 9.87
C GLY A 74 4.24 4.12 10.80
N TYR A 75 4.86 5.20 10.32
CA TYR A 75 4.94 6.47 11.03
C TYR A 75 3.54 7.05 11.28
N TYR A 76 2.70 7.17 10.24
CA TYR A 76 1.33 7.67 10.35
C TYR A 76 0.45 6.86 11.32
N SER A 77 0.63 5.55 11.33
CA SER A 77 -0.08 4.67 12.27
C SER A 77 0.26 5.01 13.73
N ILE A 78 1.52 5.37 14.00
CA ILE A 78 1.97 5.75 15.35
C ILE A 78 1.46 7.14 15.72
N ILE A 79 1.49 8.11 14.81
CA ILE A 79 1.15 9.50 15.17
C ILE A 79 -0.36 9.78 15.16
N PHE A 80 -1.14 9.10 14.31
CA PHE A 80 -2.57 9.41 14.13
C PHE A 80 -3.51 8.45 14.86
N LEU A 81 -3.12 7.19 15.03
CA LEU A 81 -4.01 6.17 15.62
C LEU A 81 -3.86 6.08 17.14
N SER A 82 -4.94 5.69 17.83
CA SER A 82 -4.89 5.31 19.24
C SER A 82 -4.34 3.90 19.43
N LEU A 83 -3.96 3.54 20.66
CA LEU A 83 -3.33 2.26 20.98
C LEU A 83 -4.13 1.03 20.49
N PRO A 84 -5.47 0.94 20.66
CA PRO A 84 -6.24 -0.20 20.16
C PRO A 84 -6.12 -0.40 18.65
N TYR A 85 -6.18 0.68 17.87
CA TYR A 85 -6.04 0.61 16.41
C TYR A 85 -4.61 0.25 16.00
N ARG A 86 -3.58 0.75 16.72
CA ARG A 86 -2.18 0.35 16.48
C ARG A 86 -1.98 -1.15 16.68
N ILE A 87 -2.56 -1.71 17.74
CA ILE A 87 -2.51 -3.16 18.01
C ILE A 87 -3.23 -3.93 16.91
N ALA A 88 -4.42 -3.50 16.49
CA ALA A 88 -5.16 -4.14 15.41
C ALA A 88 -4.37 -4.15 14.09
N VAL A 89 -3.74 -3.02 13.73
CA VAL A 89 -2.86 -2.92 12.55
C VAL A 89 -1.66 -3.84 12.69
N LEU A 90 -1.02 -3.90 13.86
CA LEU A 90 0.12 -4.79 14.11
C LEU A 90 -0.27 -6.28 13.93
N ILE A 91 -1.39 -6.70 14.54
CA ILE A 91 -1.91 -8.07 14.42
C ILE A 91 -2.19 -8.40 12.96
N PHE A 92 -2.85 -7.50 12.24
CA PHE A 92 -3.12 -7.67 10.81
C PHE A 92 -1.81 -7.84 10.02
N LEU A 93 -0.82 -6.99 10.25
CA LEU A 93 0.47 -7.07 9.55
C LEU A 93 1.19 -8.39 9.86
N ILE A 94 1.22 -8.83 11.11
CA ILE A 94 1.81 -10.12 11.49
C ILE A 94 1.08 -11.28 10.80
N ALA A 95 -0.25 -11.30 10.86
CA ALA A 95 -1.06 -12.34 10.22
C ALA A 95 -0.79 -12.41 8.71
N MET A 96 -0.67 -11.26 8.06
CA MET A 96 -0.33 -11.18 6.64
C MET A 96 1.07 -11.73 6.34
N HIS A 97 2.08 -11.45 7.18
CA HIS A 97 3.42 -12.01 6.99
C HIS A 97 3.41 -13.54 7.10
N ILE A 98 2.76 -14.08 8.14
CA ILE A 98 2.59 -15.53 8.32
C ILE A 98 1.85 -16.15 7.13
N TYR A 99 0.81 -15.47 6.62
CA TYR A 99 0.09 -15.92 5.43
C TYR A 99 1.01 -15.98 4.21
N THR A 100 1.84 -14.94 4.00
CA THR A 100 2.74 -14.88 2.84
C THR A 100 3.88 -15.88 2.86
N GLU A 101 4.22 -16.46 4.00
CA GLU A 101 5.18 -17.57 4.08
C GLU A 101 4.64 -18.84 3.41
N LYS A 102 3.31 -19.04 3.45
CA LYS A 102 2.67 -20.25 2.92
C LYS A 102 1.99 -20.03 1.57
N PHE A 103 1.56 -18.82 1.28
CA PHE A 103 0.76 -18.50 0.10
C PHE A 103 1.25 -17.24 -0.62
N SER A 104 1.20 -17.25 -1.95
CA SER A 104 1.54 -16.07 -2.75
C SER A 104 0.38 -15.06 -2.77
N LEU A 105 0.63 -13.81 -2.35
CA LEU A 105 -0.36 -12.73 -2.46
C LEU A 105 -0.83 -12.51 -3.89
N THR A 106 0.05 -12.67 -4.87
CA THR A 106 -0.30 -12.51 -6.28
C THR A 106 -1.34 -13.53 -6.70
N TRP A 107 -1.16 -14.79 -6.29
CA TRP A 107 -2.13 -15.86 -6.56
C TRP A 107 -3.48 -15.57 -5.90
N THR A 108 -3.49 -15.04 -4.67
CA THR A 108 -4.72 -14.67 -3.97
C THR A 108 -5.45 -13.53 -4.68
N ILE A 109 -4.72 -12.51 -5.14
CA ILE A 109 -5.29 -11.38 -5.89
C ILE A 109 -5.90 -11.84 -7.21
N GLU A 110 -5.26 -12.77 -7.92
CA GLU A 110 -5.76 -13.29 -9.20
C GLU A 110 -7.02 -14.13 -9.07
N ARG A 111 -7.21 -14.80 -7.92
CA ARG A 111 -8.39 -15.63 -7.65
C ARG A 111 -9.61 -14.87 -7.17
N VAL A 112 -9.42 -13.72 -6.52
CA VAL A 112 -10.53 -12.92 -5.99
C VAL A 112 -10.95 -11.87 -7.04
N PRO A 113 -12.15 -11.96 -7.64
CA PRO A 113 -12.54 -11.12 -8.77
C PRO A 113 -12.43 -9.61 -8.50
N LEU A 114 -12.79 -9.19 -7.29
CA LEU A 114 -12.70 -7.79 -6.85
C LEU A 114 -11.24 -7.31 -6.75
N LEU A 115 -10.36 -8.10 -6.13
CA LEU A 115 -8.94 -7.75 -6.00
C LEU A 115 -8.26 -7.73 -7.37
N ARG A 116 -8.60 -8.69 -8.24
CA ARG A 116 -8.12 -8.73 -9.62
C ARG A 116 -8.54 -7.48 -10.38
N LEU A 117 -9.81 -7.06 -10.28
CA LEU A 117 -10.30 -5.85 -10.94
C LEU A 117 -9.53 -4.61 -10.46
N ILE A 118 -9.31 -4.46 -9.15
CA ILE A 118 -8.53 -3.36 -8.58
C ILE A 118 -7.06 -3.43 -9.05
N ASP A 119 -6.45 -4.62 -9.10
CA ASP A 119 -5.08 -4.80 -9.55
C ASP A 119 -4.89 -4.39 -11.02
N HIS A 120 -5.83 -4.74 -11.89
CA HIS A 120 -5.80 -4.35 -13.31
C HIS A 120 -6.24 -2.91 -13.58
N ALA A 121 -7.01 -2.28 -12.69
CA ALA A 121 -7.51 -0.92 -12.91
C ALA A 121 -6.38 0.07 -13.19
N GLY A 122 -6.50 0.85 -14.27
CA GLY A 122 -5.54 1.88 -14.65
C GLY A 122 -4.25 1.38 -15.31
N ARG A 123 -3.98 0.06 -15.37
CA ARG A 123 -2.86 -0.46 -16.17
C ARG A 123 -3.19 -0.38 -17.66
N SER A 124 -2.26 0.13 -18.46
CA SER A 124 -2.39 0.08 -19.93
C SER A 124 -2.43 -1.37 -20.39
N ARG A 125 -3.33 -1.67 -21.34
CA ARG A 125 -3.48 -3.01 -21.95
C ARG A 125 -2.38 -3.35 -22.97
N GLU A 126 -1.37 -2.50 -23.16
CA GLU A 126 -0.20 -2.83 -23.99
C GLU A 126 0.75 -3.74 -23.21
N ASN A 127 0.49 -5.04 -23.33
CA ASN A 127 1.42 -6.17 -23.28
C ASN A 127 0.59 -7.41 -22.94
N GLY A 128 -0.26 -7.77 -23.90
CA GLY A 128 -0.86 -9.09 -24.06
C GLY A 128 -0.54 -9.55 -25.47
#